data_AF-A0A3A0DJM7-F1
#
_entry.id   AF-A0A3A0DJM7-F1
#
_cell.length_a   1.000
_cell.length_b   1.000
_cell.length_c   1.000
_cell.angle_alpha   90.00
_cell.angle_beta   90.00
_cell.angle_gamma   90.00
#
_symmetry.space_group_name_H-M   'P 1'
#
loop_
_entity.id
_entity.type
_entity.pdbx_description
1 polymer ?
#
loop_
_entity_poly.entity_id
_entity_poly.type
_entity_poly.pdbx_seq_one_letter_code
_entity_poly.pdbx_strand_id
1 'polypeptide(L)'
;MIMAQSILLQERGNLRQELHNLKSCQITFFSLAITSTGLLLGLGSHFISERVPASLIFLSPLVIILPCWCIFFDKATTITRIVGYYRVLEQMIICSTNPAPNYIGWESALAKVRDDPARGKAAILLSHTYWIISWFTFGTLAALCLTISCVTFYAGLQKYPILTQNIVSPSIVLAFVLSFIAFGYTSYLAYHLSLGKHSYNHHELRWREILRVDRP
;
A
#
# COMPACT_ATOMS: atom_id res chain seq x y z
N MET A 1 -25.43 -8.08 30.53
CA MET A 1 -24.51 -6.94 30.31
C MET A 1 -23.04 -7.38 30.21
N ILE A 2 -22.50 -8.11 31.20
CA ILE A 2 -21.10 -8.59 31.19
C ILE A 2 -20.76 -9.41 29.92
N MET A 3 -21.68 -10.25 29.47
CA MET A 3 -21.50 -11.09 28.26
C MET A 3 -21.37 -10.28 26.97
N ALA A 4 -22.08 -9.15 26.81
CA ALA A 4 -21.98 -8.33 25.61
C ALA A 4 -20.62 -7.62 25.53
N GLN A 5 -20.14 -7.13 26.68
CA GLN A 5 -18.84 -6.46 26.75
C GLN A 5 -17.68 -7.43 26.49
N SER A 6 -17.75 -8.67 26.99
CA SER A 6 -16.73 -9.69 26.71
C SER A 6 -16.68 -10.04 25.22
N ILE A 7 -17.83 -10.13 24.54
CA ILE A 7 -17.90 -10.40 23.10
C ILE A 7 -17.24 -9.26 22.31
N LEU A 8 -17.57 -8.00 22.61
CA LEU A 8 -16.98 -6.84 21.94
C LEU A 8 -15.46 -6.78 22.13
N LEU A 9 -14.97 -7.06 23.34
CA LEU A 9 -13.53 -7.08 23.64
C LEU A 9 -12.81 -8.21 22.92
N GLN A 10 -13.43 -9.39 22.82
CA GLN A 10 -12.89 -10.53 22.08
C GLN A 10 -12.81 -10.21 20.58
N GLU A 11 -13.89 -9.68 20.00
CA GLU A 11 -13.94 -9.29 18.59
C GLU A 11 -12.89 -8.22 18.27
N ARG A 12 -12.73 -7.22 19.14
CA ARG A 12 -11.65 -6.22 19.04
C ARG A 12 -10.27 -6.88 18.97
N GLY A 13 -10.03 -7.88 19.81
CA GLY A 13 -8.78 -8.64 19.83
C GLY A 13 -8.53 -9.37 18.51
N ASN A 14 -9.55 -10.07 18.00
CA ASN A 14 -9.49 -10.79 16.73
C ASN A 14 -9.18 -9.87 15.55
N LEU A 15 -9.87 -8.71 15.46
CA LEU A 15 -9.65 -7.74 14.39
C LEU A 15 -8.24 -7.13 14.43
N ARG A 16 -7.70 -6.90 15.64
CA ARG A 16 -6.33 -6.39 15.79
C ARG A 16 -5.30 -7.42 15.27
N GLN A 17 -5.52 -8.70 15.57
CA GLN A 17 -4.67 -9.77 15.07
C GLN A 17 -4.79 -9.91 13.54
N GLU A 18 -6.00 -9.84 12.99
CA GLU A 18 -6.23 -9.89 11.55
C GLU A 18 -5.56 -8.71 10.83
N LEU A 19 -5.71 -7.49 11.37
CA LEU A 19 -5.05 -6.29 10.85
C LEU A 19 -3.51 -6.43 10.85
N HIS A 20 -2.95 -7.04 11.89
CA HIS A 20 -1.52 -7.32 11.97
C HIS A 20 -1.09 -8.32 10.87
N ASN A 21 -1.84 -9.41 10.70
CA ASN A 21 -1.58 -10.42 9.68
C ASN A 21 -1.64 -9.82 8.26
N LEU A 22 -2.64 -8.98 7.99
CA LEU A 22 -2.79 -8.29 6.70
C LEU A 22 -1.63 -7.33 6.41
N LYS A 23 -1.15 -6.59 7.41
CA LYS A 23 0.03 -5.72 7.27
C LYS A 23 1.30 -6.52 7.03
N SER A 24 1.49 -7.62 7.76
CA SER A 24 2.64 -8.51 7.56
C SER A 24 2.65 -9.05 6.13
N CYS A 25 1.49 -9.51 5.65
CA CYS A 25 1.30 -9.97 4.27
C CYS A 25 1.64 -8.88 3.22
N GLN A 26 1.19 -7.64 3.43
CA GLN A 26 1.54 -6.50 2.56
C GLN A 26 3.04 -6.24 2.51
N ILE A 27 3.72 -6.29 3.66
CA ILE A 27 5.18 -6.12 3.73
C ILE A 27 5.87 -7.25 2.97
N THR A 28 5.42 -8.51 3.12
CA THR A 28 5.99 -9.65 2.39
C THR A 28 5.87 -9.49 0.88
N PHE A 29 4.71 -9.11 0.35
CA PHE A 29 4.55 -8.88 -1.09
C PHE A 29 5.37 -7.69 -1.60
N PHE A 30 5.45 -6.63 -0.81
CA PHE A 30 6.28 -5.47 -1.14
C PHE A 30 7.77 -5.84 -1.21
N SER A 31 8.28 -6.53 -0.19
CA SER A 31 9.66 -7.03 -0.17
C SER A 31 9.91 -8.00 -1.32
N LEU A 32 8.99 -8.93 -1.59
CA LEU A 32 9.10 -9.86 -2.71
C LEU A 32 9.24 -9.11 -4.04
N ALA A 33 8.37 -8.13 -4.31
CA ALA A 33 8.40 -7.35 -5.54
C ALA A 33 9.70 -6.56 -5.71
N ILE A 34 10.20 -5.92 -4.63
CA ILE A 34 11.48 -5.18 -4.68
C ILE A 34 12.65 -6.14 -4.89
N THR A 35 12.73 -7.21 -4.09
CA THR A 35 13.83 -8.17 -4.16
C THR A 35 13.85 -8.89 -5.51
N SER A 36 12.70 -9.32 -6.02
CA SER A 36 12.62 -9.96 -7.34
C SER A 36 13.01 -9.01 -8.45
N THR A 37 12.59 -7.75 -8.38
CA THR A 37 12.97 -6.74 -9.37
C THR A 37 14.47 -6.48 -9.34
N GLY A 38 15.05 -6.22 -8.16
CA GLY A 38 16.49 -6.01 -8.02
C GLY A 38 17.31 -7.21 -8.51
N LEU A 39 16.89 -8.43 -8.17
CA LEU A 39 17.55 -9.66 -8.61
C LEU A 39 17.46 -9.85 -10.12
N LEU A 40 16.27 -9.68 -10.72
CA LEU A 40 16.09 -9.86 -12.17
C LEU A 40 16.80 -8.78 -12.98
N LEU A 41 16.79 -7.52 -12.53
CA LEU A 41 17.55 -6.44 -13.16
C LEU A 41 19.06 -6.70 -13.06
N GLY A 42 19.54 -7.16 -11.90
CA GLY A 42 20.95 -7.48 -11.67
C GLY A 42 21.43 -8.70 -12.46
N LEU A 43 20.63 -9.76 -12.57
CA LEU A 43 20.95 -10.90 -13.42
C LEU A 43 20.87 -10.51 -14.90
N GLY A 44 19.89 -9.69 -15.27
CA GLY A 44 19.70 -9.23 -16.65
C GLY A 44 20.91 -8.48 -17.21
N SER A 45 21.66 -7.76 -16.39
CA SER A 45 22.90 -7.09 -16.83
C SER A 45 24.05 -8.06 -17.11
N HIS A 46 24.09 -9.21 -16.43
CA HIS A 46 25.11 -10.25 -16.64
C HIS A 46 24.78 -11.18 -17.82
N PHE A 47 23.51 -11.43 -18.09
CA PHE A 47 23.05 -12.36 -19.15
C PHE A 47 22.79 -11.69 -20.51
N ILE A 48 23.30 -10.48 -20.74
CA ILE A 48 23.27 -9.83 -22.06
C ILE A 48 24.19 -10.60 -23.01
N SER A 49 23.68 -11.71 -23.54
CA SER A 49 24.29 -12.49 -24.60
C SER A 49 23.67 -12.10 -25.94
N GLU A 50 24.43 -12.18 -27.04
CA GLU A 50 23.98 -11.80 -28.38
C GLU A 50 22.69 -12.51 -28.86
N ARG A 51 22.31 -13.62 -28.22
CA ARG A 51 21.20 -14.48 -28.66
C ARG A 51 19.84 -14.14 -28.06
N VAL A 52 19.77 -13.45 -26.92
CA VAL A 52 18.49 -13.14 -26.26
C VAL A 52 18.30 -11.63 -26.23
N PRO A 53 17.17 -11.09 -26.73
CA PRO A 53 16.90 -9.65 -26.65
C PRO A 53 16.79 -9.26 -25.17
N ALA A 54 17.80 -8.52 -24.69
CA ALA A 54 17.92 -8.10 -23.29
C ALA A 54 16.66 -7.36 -22.79
N SER A 55 15.92 -6.70 -23.69
CA SER A 55 14.65 -6.03 -23.40
C SER A 55 13.62 -6.95 -22.75
N LEU A 56 13.50 -8.22 -23.17
CA LEU A 56 12.53 -9.15 -22.59
C LEU A 56 12.88 -9.51 -21.14
N ILE A 57 14.18 -9.58 -20.81
CA ILE A 57 14.63 -9.88 -19.45
C ILE A 57 14.24 -8.74 -18.50
N PHE A 58 14.37 -7.48 -18.95
CA PHE A 58 13.99 -6.31 -18.15
C PHE A 58 12.48 -6.12 -18.00
N LEU A 59 11.66 -6.78 -18.83
CA LEU A 59 10.21 -6.86 -18.65
C LEU A 59 9.77 -7.95 -17.66
N SER A 60 10.62 -8.96 -17.40
CA SER A 60 10.27 -10.08 -16.52
C SER A 60 9.81 -9.67 -15.11
N PRO A 61 10.33 -8.61 -14.45
CA PRO A 61 9.83 -8.18 -13.15
C PRO A 61 8.36 -7.76 -13.17
N LEU A 62 7.83 -7.25 -14.29
CA LEU A 62 6.43 -6.81 -14.39
C LEU A 62 5.45 -7.97 -14.15
N VAL A 63 5.83 -9.19 -14.53
CA VAL A 63 5.03 -10.40 -14.30
C VAL A 63 4.83 -10.67 -12.81
N ILE A 64 5.77 -10.22 -11.96
CA ILE A 64 5.70 -10.35 -10.50
C ILE A 64 5.07 -9.09 -9.88
N ILE A 65 5.48 -7.90 -10.33
CA ILE A 65 5.03 -6.60 -9.79
C ILE A 65 3.52 -6.43 -9.95
N LEU A 66 2.97 -6.70 -11.14
CA LEU A 66 1.54 -6.47 -11.42
C LEU A 66 0.59 -7.31 -10.54
N PRO A 67 0.75 -8.65 -10.40
CA PRO A 67 -0.10 -9.40 -9.50
C PRO A 67 0.11 -9.01 -8.03
N CYS A 68 1.35 -8.71 -7.61
CA CYS A 68 1.61 -8.20 -6.27
C CYS A 68 0.87 -6.89 -6.01
N TRP A 69 0.84 -6.00 -7.01
CA TRP A 69 0.14 -4.72 -6.93
C TRP A 69 -1.38 -4.92 -6.80
N CYS A 70 -1.97 -5.80 -7.62
CA CYS A 70 -3.40 -6.12 -7.53
C CYS A 70 -3.77 -6.72 -6.16
N ILE A 71 -2.97 -7.66 -5.65
CA ILE A 71 -3.18 -8.27 -4.33
C ILE A 71 -3.04 -7.22 -3.22
N PHE A 72 -2.01 -6.37 -3.31
CA PHE A 72 -1.80 -5.30 -2.33
C PHE A 72 -3.01 -4.35 -2.28
N PHE A 73 -3.55 -4.00 -3.45
CA PHE A 73 -4.74 -3.15 -3.56
C PHE A 73 -5.95 -3.79 -2.88
N ASP A 74 -6.25 -5.05 -3.17
CA ASP A 74 -7.32 -5.80 -2.51
C ASP A 74 -7.15 -5.79 -0.98
N LYS A 75 -5.94 -6.06 -0.48
CA LYS A 75 -5.66 -6.05 0.97
C LYS A 75 -5.76 -4.65 1.59
N ALA A 76 -5.37 -3.61 0.87
CA ALA A 76 -5.53 -2.23 1.34
C ALA A 76 -7.02 -1.88 1.53
N THR A 77 -7.90 -2.30 0.61
CA THR A 77 -9.35 -2.08 0.79
C THR A 77 -9.91 -2.82 2.01
N THR A 78 -9.46 -4.06 2.24
CA THR A 78 -9.86 -4.87 3.40
C THR A 78 -9.43 -4.21 4.72
N ILE A 79 -8.17 -3.74 4.79
CA ILE A 79 -7.64 -2.99 5.94
C ILE A 79 -8.49 -1.75 6.21
N THR A 80 -8.85 -0.97 5.18
CA THR A 80 -9.70 0.21 5.34
C THR A 80 -11.07 -0.15 5.92
N ARG A 81 -11.68 -1.26 5.48
CA ARG A 81 -12.96 -1.75 6.05
C ARG A 81 -12.80 -2.15 7.51
N ILE A 82 -11.76 -2.91 7.86
CA ILE A 82 -11.45 -3.30 9.25
C ILE A 82 -11.26 -2.09 10.14
N VAL A 83 -10.45 -1.11 9.73
CA VAL A 83 -10.24 0.10 10.52
C VAL A 83 -11.54 0.90 10.67
N GLY A 84 -12.38 0.95 9.63
CA GLY A 84 -13.70 1.56 9.69
C GLY A 84 -14.60 0.90 10.73
N TYR A 85 -14.73 -0.42 10.69
CA TYR A 85 -15.51 -1.18 11.66
C TYR A 85 -14.96 -1.08 13.09
N TYR A 86 -13.63 -1.17 13.24
CA TYR A 86 -12.96 -1.07 14.53
C TYR A 86 -13.33 0.22 15.28
N ARG A 87 -13.45 1.35 14.56
CA ARG A 87 -13.90 2.62 15.16
C ARG A 87 -15.34 2.58 15.66
N VAL A 88 -16.23 1.89 14.95
CA VAL A 88 -17.62 1.71 15.41
C VAL A 88 -17.66 0.85 16.66
N LEU A 89 -16.85 -0.21 16.67
CA LEU A 89 -16.75 -1.13 17.79
C LEU A 89 -16.19 -0.42 19.05
N GLU A 90 -15.18 0.44 18.91
CA GLU A 90 -14.68 1.27 20.02
C GLU A 90 -15.78 2.15 20.62
N GLN A 91 -16.63 2.76 19.79
CA GLN A 91 -17.73 3.58 20.28
C GLN A 91 -18.81 2.77 20.98
N MET A 92 -19.12 1.57 20.47
CA MET A 92 -20.03 0.66 21.18
C MET A 92 -19.50 0.32 22.55
N ILE A 93 -18.20 0.05 22.68
CA ILE A 93 -17.57 -0.23 23.98
C ILE A 93 -17.70 0.99 24.91
N ILE A 94 -17.43 2.20 24.42
CA ILE A 94 -17.51 3.44 25.22
C ILE A 94 -18.96 3.75 25.64
N CYS A 95 -19.92 3.60 24.73
CA CYS A 95 -21.34 3.88 24.97
C CYS A 95 -22.08 2.72 25.67
N SER A 96 -21.44 1.56 25.87
CA SER A 96 -22.02 0.38 26.52
C SER A 96 -22.29 0.57 28.02
N THR A 97 -21.98 1.74 28.58
CA THR A 97 -22.44 2.15 29.92
C THR A 97 -23.96 2.33 30.01
N ASN A 98 -24.66 2.48 28.88
CA ASN A 98 -26.12 2.38 28.83
C ASN A 98 -26.59 0.92 28.73
N PRO A 99 -27.72 0.54 29.35
CA PRO A 99 -28.07 -0.86 29.63
C PRO A 99 -28.41 -1.76 28.42
N ALA A 100 -28.39 -1.25 27.17
CA ALA A 100 -28.60 -2.08 25.98
C ALA A 100 -28.06 -1.44 24.68
N PRO A 101 -26.73 -1.43 24.42
CA PRO A 101 -26.28 -1.26 23.05
C PRO A 101 -26.65 -2.53 22.28
N ASN A 102 -27.59 -2.41 21.33
CA ASN A 102 -27.80 -3.46 20.35
C ASN A 102 -26.49 -3.67 19.59
N TYR A 103 -25.91 -4.87 19.71
CA TYR A 103 -24.76 -5.26 18.91
C TYR A 103 -25.10 -5.06 17.43
N ILE A 104 -24.28 -4.31 16.70
CA ILE A 104 -24.47 -4.08 15.27
C ILE A 104 -23.43 -4.92 14.54
N GLY A 105 -23.91 -5.83 13.70
CA GLY A 105 -23.04 -6.64 12.85
C GLY A 105 -22.19 -5.80 11.90
N TRP A 106 -21.10 -6.39 11.44
CA TRP A 106 -20.09 -5.80 10.57
C TRP A 106 -20.64 -4.92 9.43
N GLU A 107 -21.51 -5.46 8.57
CA GLU A 107 -22.00 -4.72 7.40
C GLU A 107 -22.88 -3.52 7.78
N SER A 108 -23.72 -3.66 8.80
CA SER A 108 -24.56 -2.58 9.29
C SER A 108 -23.74 -1.49 9.99
N ALA A 109 -22.66 -1.86 10.67
CA ALA A 109 -21.71 -0.91 11.25
C ALA A 109 -20.94 -0.15 10.15
N LEU A 110 -20.51 -0.82 9.09
CA LEU A 110 -19.90 -0.17 7.93
C LEU A 110 -20.85 0.78 7.22
N ALA A 111 -22.13 0.43 7.09
CA ALA A 111 -23.15 1.33 6.55
C ALA A 111 -23.22 2.63 7.36
N LYS A 112 -23.24 2.54 8.70
CA LYS A 112 -23.21 3.73 9.57
C LYS A 112 -21.97 4.60 9.39
N VAL A 113 -20.81 4.01 9.11
CA VAL A 113 -19.57 4.79 8.83
C VAL A 113 -19.67 5.51 7.50
N ARG A 114 -20.33 4.92 6.50
CA ARG A 114 -20.57 5.56 5.19
C ARG A 114 -21.54 6.74 5.32
N ASP A 115 -22.54 6.61 6.17
CA ASP A 115 -23.57 7.63 6.37
C ASP A 115 -23.08 8.81 7.25
N ASP A 116 -22.03 8.62 8.06
CA ASP A 116 -21.40 9.69 8.84
C ASP A 116 -20.25 10.36 8.06
N PRO A 117 -20.44 11.58 7.51
CA PRO A 117 -19.45 12.23 6.68
C PRO A 117 -18.18 12.62 7.43
N ALA A 118 -18.25 12.87 8.74
CA ALA A 118 -17.08 13.25 9.54
C ALA A 118 -16.17 12.04 9.78
N ARG A 119 -16.77 10.89 10.10
CA ARG A 119 -16.03 9.63 10.32
C ARG A 119 -15.56 9.00 9.02
N GLY A 120 -16.39 9.08 7.99
CA GLY A 120 -16.06 8.69 6.62
C GLY A 120 -14.79 9.41 6.16
N LYS A 121 -14.71 10.75 6.32
CA LYS A 121 -13.52 11.53 5.94
C LYS A 121 -12.23 11.01 6.56
N ALA A 122 -12.19 10.73 7.86
CA ALA A 122 -10.98 10.24 8.52
C ALA A 122 -10.60 8.81 8.12
N ALA A 123 -11.56 7.96 7.75
CA ALA A 123 -11.29 6.61 7.24
C ALA A 123 -10.78 6.67 5.79
N ILE A 124 -11.42 7.51 4.98
CA ILE A 124 -11.06 7.80 3.59
C ILE A 124 -9.64 8.35 3.51
N LEU A 125 -9.28 9.32 4.36
CA LEU A 125 -7.97 9.96 4.35
C LEU A 125 -6.83 8.98 4.68
N LEU A 126 -7.06 8.07 5.64
CA LEU A 126 -6.10 7.01 5.95
C LEU A 126 -5.96 6.04 4.78
N SER A 127 -7.08 5.64 4.16
CA SER A 127 -7.10 4.77 2.98
C SER A 127 -6.32 5.40 1.81
N HIS A 128 -6.53 6.69 1.55
CA HIS A 128 -5.84 7.40 0.48
C HIS A 128 -4.33 7.40 0.68
N THR A 129 -3.82 7.58 1.89
CA THR A 129 -2.36 7.57 2.13
C THR A 129 -1.75 6.22 1.75
N TYR A 130 -2.32 5.10 2.18
CA TYR A 130 -1.83 3.76 1.80
C TYR A 130 -1.94 3.50 0.30
N TRP A 131 -3.03 3.95 -0.32
CA TRP A 131 -3.22 3.86 -1.76
C TRP A 131 -2.15 4.64 -2.52
N ILE A 132 -1.89 5.88 -2.11
CA ILE A 132 -0.87 6.74 -2.72
C ILE A 132 0.49 6.07 -2.68
N ILE A 133 0.88 5.52 -1.52
CA ILE A 133 2.16 4.80 -1.38
C ILE A 133 2.23 3.61 -2.32
N SER A 134 1.18 2.78 -2.35
CA SER A 134 1.12 1.62 -3.23
C SER A 134 1.24 2.03 -4.71
N TRP A 135 0.49 3.06 -5.12
CA TRP A 135 0.51 3.53 -6.49
C TRP A 135 1.89 4.03 -6.90
N PHE A 136 2.55 4.83 -6.06
CA PHE A 136 3.88 5.34 -6.37
C PHE A 136 4.95 4.24 -6.33
N THR A 137 4.92 3.33 -5.35
CA THR A 137 5.90 2.22 -5.26
C THR A 137 5.81 1.27 -6.45
N PHE A 138 4.67 0.64 -6.67
CA PHE A 138 4.52 -0.35 -7.75
C PHE A 138 4.55 0.33 -9.12
N GLY A 139 3.97 1.53 -9.24
CA GLY A 139 4.00 2.33 -10.46
C GLY A 139 5.42 2.74 -10.87
N THR A 140 6.26 3.16 -9.92
CA THR A 140 7.67 3.50 -10.22
C THR A 140 8.50 2.29 -10.58
N LEU A 141 8.34 1.17 -9.88
CA LEU A 141 9.03 -0.08 -10.25
C LEU A 141 8.64 -0.53 -11.66
N ALA A 142 7.35 -0.45 -12.01
CA ALA A 142 6.88 -0.79 -13.35
C ALA A 142 7.44 0.17 -14.41
N ALA A 143 7.38 1.49 -14.17
CA ALA A 143 7.92 2.50 -15.06
C ALA A 143 9.45 2.35 -15.26
N LEU A 144 10.19 2.03 -14.20
CA LEU A 144 11.61 1.75 -14.25
C LEU A 144 11.91 0.55 -15.17
N CYS A 145 11.20 -0.57 -14.97
CA CYS A 145 11.36 -1.78 -15.79
C CYS A 145 11.08 -1.50 -17.27
N LEU A 146 9.97 -0.79 -17.55
CA LEU A 146 9.63 -0.37 -18.92
C LEU A 146 10.69 0.54 -19.52
N THR A 147 11.19 1.51 -18.75
CA THR A 147 12.23 2.45 -19.22
C THR A 147 13.52 1.71 -19.56
N ILE A 148 13.99 0.80 -18.69
CA ILE A 148 15.20 0.01 -18.94
C ILE A 148 15.01 -0.91 -20.14
N SER A 149 13.86 -1.59 -20.26
CA SER A 149 13.54 -2.41 -21.43
C SER A 149 13.54 -1.59 -22.72
N CYS A 150 12.97 -0.39 -22.68
CA CYS A 150 12.89 0.52 -23.82
C CYS A 150 14.29 0.98 -24.24
N VAL A 151 15.11 1.45 -23.30
CA VAL A 151 16.51 1.85 -23.51
C VAL A 151 17.32 0.72 -24.14
N THR A 152 17.22 -0.48 -23.58
CA THR A 152 18.00 -1.65 -24.03
C THR A 152 17.57 -2.13 -25.41
N PHE A 153 16.26 -2.08 -25.70
CA PHE A 153 15.73 -2.33 -27.04
C PHE A 153 16.30 -1.31 -28.06
N TYR A 154 16.28 -0.02 -27.72
CA TYR A 154 16.81 1.02 -28.61
C TYR A 154 18.33 0.94 -28.80
N ALA A 155 19.09 0.61 -27.76
CA ALA A 155 20.52 0.37 -27.87
C ALA A 155 20.82 -0.78 -28.84
N GLY A 156 19.99 -1.84 -28.84
CA GLY A 156 20.07 -2.91 -29.84
C GLY A 156 19.73 -2.43 -31.26
N LEU A 157 18.73 -1.54 -31.40
CA LEU A 157 18.34 -0.92 -32.66
C LEU A 157 19.36 0.09 -33.19
N GLN A 158 20.30 0.58 -32.38
CA GLN A 158 21.32 1.54 -32.78
C GLN A 158 22.27 1.01 -33.89
N LYS A 159 22.16 -0.28 -34.26
CA LYS A 159 22.61 -0.83 -35.56
C LYS A 159 21.96 -0.14 -36.79
N TYR A 160 20.87 0.60 -36.62
CA TYR A 160 20.09 1.28 -37.68
C TYR A 160 19.90 2.78 -37.35
N PRO A 161 20.85 3.66 -37.74
CA PRO A 161 20.99 5.01 -37.17
C PRO A 161 19.93 6.04 -37.59
N ILE A 162 19.18 5.80 -38.68
CA ILE A 162 18.37 6.86 -39.33
C ILE A 162 17.08 7.19 -38.56
N LEU A 163 16.56 6.29 -37.74
CA LEU A 163 15.29 6.48 -37.01
C LEU A 163 15.46 6.85 -35.52
N THR A 164 16.63 6.64 -34.93
CA THR A 164 16.80 6.58 -33.47
C THR A 164 17.11 7.91 -32.76
N GLN A 165 17.61 8.95 -33.47
CA GLN A 165 18.29 10.06 -32.79
C GLN A 165 17.37 11.21 -32.32
N ASN A 166 16.22 11.45 -32.98
CA ASN A 166 15.46 12.70 -32.77
C ASN A 166 14.23 12.60 -31.84
N ILE A 167 13.69 11.41 -31.58
CA ILE A 167 12.42 11.27 -30.82
C ILE A 167 12.64 10.53 -29.48
N VAL A 168 13.60 9.61 -29.44
CA VAL A 168 13.72 8.63 -28.36
C VAL A 168 14.47 9.19 -27.14
N SER A 169 15.48 10.03 -27.33
CA SER A 169 16.32 10.53 -26.23
C SER A 169 15.59 11.38 -25.17
N PRO A 170 14.68 12.32 -25.50
CA PRO A 170 14.03 13.12 -24.46
C PRO A 170 13.03 12.32 -23.64
N SER A 171 12.34 11.35 -24.25
CA SER A 171 11.33 10.52 -23.57
C SER A 171 11.94 9.62 -22.49
N ILE A 172 13.11 9.04 -22.76
CA ILE A 172 13.86 8.20 -21.82
C ILE A 172 14.35 9.03 -20.63
N VAL A 173 14.95 10.20 -20.89
CA VAL A 173 15.43 11.10 -19.84
C VAL A 173 14.28 11.55 -18.94
N LEU A 174 13.14 11.92 -19.53
CA LEU A 174 11.94 12.29 -18.78
C LEU A 174 11.44 11.12 -17.89
N ALA A 175 11.33 9.91 -18.44
CA ALA A 175 10.88 8.74 -17.69
C ALA A 175 11.82 8.42 -16.51
N PHE A 176 13.13 8.56 -16.71
CA PHE A 176 14.13 8.38 -15.67
C PHE A 176 14.00 9.43 -14.54
N VAL A 177 13.89 10.71 -14.91
CA VAL A 177 13.70 11.81 -13.95
C VAL A 177 12.42 11.62 -13.14
N LEU A 178 11.30 11.30 -13.79
CA LEU A 178 10.03 11.04 -13.12
C LEU A 178 10.12 9.83 -12.16
N SER A 179 10.81 8.77 -12.57
CA SER A 179 11.04 7.59 -11.72
C SER A 179 11.85 7.95 -10.47
N PHE A 180 12.88 8.79 -10.60
CA PHE A 180 13.69 9.26 -9.47
C PHE A 180 12.90 10.15 -8.50
N ILE A 181 12.12 11.10 -9.02
CA ILE A 181 11.26 11.97 -8.20
C ILE A 181 10.27 11.11 -7.40
N ALA A 182 9.60 10.19 -8.07
CA ALA A 182 8.60 9.34 -7.45
C ALA A 182 9.23 8.34 -6.45
N PHE A 183 10.45 7.84 -6.70
CA PHE A 183 11.22 7.05 -5.73
C PHE A 183 11.58 7.88 -4.48
N GLY A 184 12.03 9.12 -4.65
CA GLY A 184 12.33 10.03 -3.54
C GLY A 184 11.09 10.32 -2.69
N TYR A 185 9.96 10.64 -3.32
CA TYR A 185 8.68 10.86 -2.64
C TYR A 185 8.21 9.62 -1.89
N THR A 186 8.32 8.45 -2.53
CA THR A 186 7.98 7.16 -1.93
C THR A 186 8.84 6.87 -0.70
N SER A 187 10.15 7.07 -0.80
CA SER A 187 11.10 6.84 0.30
C SER A 187 10.83 7.78 1.47
N TYR A 188 10.55 9.05 1.19
CA TYR A 188 10.13 10.03 2.20
C TYR A 188 8.87 9.59 2.93
N LEU A 189 7.85 9.15 2.20
CA LEU A 189 6.58 8.71 2.77
C LEU A 189 6.74 7.41 3.58
N ALA A 190 7.54 6.47 3.08
CA ALA A 190 7.90 5.24 3.79
C ALA A 190 8.64 5.53 5.10
N TYR A 191 9.58 6.48 5.10
CA TYR A 191 10.26 6.95 6.32
C TYR A 191 9.28 7.57 7.33
N HIS A 192 8.35 8.40 6.86
CA HIS A 192 7.31 8.97 7.72
C HIS A 192 6.38 7.92 8.33
N LEU A 193 6.08 6.85 7.58
CA LEU A 193 5.33 5.71 8.10
C LEU A 193 6.14 4.89 9.10
N SER A 194 7.44 4.64 8.84
CA SER A 194 8.30 3.84 9.72
C SER A 194 8.53 4.52 11.08
N LEU A 195 8.54 5.85 11.11
CA LEU A 195 8.57 6.64 12.34
C LEU A 195 7.30 6.48 13.21
N GLY A 196 6.28 5.75 12.73
CA GLY A 196 5.10 5.43 13.53
C GLY A 196 4.21 6.63 13.85
N LYS A 197 4.45 7.80 13.22
CA LYS A 197 3.60 9.00 13.35
C LYS A 197 2.15 8.75 12.91
N HIS A 198 1.95 7.79 12.00
CA HIS A 198 0.64 7.29 11.57
C HIS A 198 0.30 5.91 12.14
N SER A 199 1.07 5.42 13.11
CA SER A 199 0.75 4.14 13.74
C SER A 199 -0.59 4.25 14.48
N TYR A 200 -1.34 3.15 14.46
CA TYR A 200 -2.62 3.08 15.15
C TYR A 200 -2.47 3.48 16.62
N ASN A 201 -1.40 3.04 17.29
CA ASN A 201 -1.13 3.35 18.69
C ASN A 201 -0.98 4.86 18.94
N HIS A 202 -0.35 5.61 18.02
CA HIS A 202 -0.22 7.06 18.16
C HIS A 202 -1.56 7.78 18.02
N HIS A 203 -2.39 7.33 17.07
CA HIS A 203 -3.76 7.82 16.94
C HIS A 203 -4.61 7.41 18.14
N GLU A 204 -4.51 6.18 18.62
CA GLU A 204 -5.24 5.66 19.79
C GLU A 204 -4.93 6.49 21.04
N LEU A 205 -3.65 6.85 21.27
CA LEU A 205 -3.27 7.74 22.38
C LEU A 205 -3.93 9.13 22.25
N ARG A 206 -3.85 9.74 21.06
CA ARG A 206 -4.50 11.04 20.80
C ARG A 206 -6.02 10.97 20.95
N TRP A 207 -6.63 9.86 20.54
CA TRP A 207 -8.07 9.66 20.68
C TRP A 207 -8.49 9.45 22.12
N ARG A 208 -7.72 8.69 22.91
CA ARG A 208 -7.94 8.57 24.37
C ARG A 208 -7.89 9.93 25.05
N GLU A 209 -6.95 10.79 24.65
CA GLU A 209 -6.84 12.17 25.14
C GLU A 209 -8.04 13.04 24.76
N ILE A 210 -8.48 13.00 23.49
CA ILE A 210 -9.66 13.75 23.01
C ILE A 210 -10.94 13.29 23.72
N LEU A 211 -11.11 11.98 23.90
CA LEU A 211 -12.31 11.38 24.47
C LEU A 211 -12.35 11.48 26.00
N ARG A 212 -11.29 12.00 26.66
CA ARG A 212 -11.14 12.07 28.12
C ARG A 212 -11.51 10.75 28.80
N VAL A 213 -11.17 9.63 28.17
CA VAL A 213 -11.33 8.33 28.81
C VAL A 213 -10.19 8.25 29.81
N ASP A 214 -10.50 8.55 31.08
CA ASP A 214 -9.56 8.39 32.18
C ASP A 214 -8.99 6.98 32.15
N ARG A 215 -7.67 6.87 32.35
CA ARG A 215 -7.01 5.57 32.45
C ARG A 215 -7.68 4.81 33.61
N PRO A 216 -8.10 3.54 33.43
CA PRO A 216 -8.34 2.70 34.59
C PRO A 216 -7.07 2.57 35.42
#